data_AF-A0A4Y2G101-F1
#
_entry.id   AF-A0A4Y2G101-F1
#
_cell.length_a   1.000
_cell.length_b   1.000
_cell.length_c   1.000
_cell.angle_alpha   90.00
_cell.angle_beta   90.00
_cell.angle_gamma   90.00
#
_symmetry.space_group_name_H-M   'P 1'
#
loop_
_entity.id
_entity.type
_entity.pdbx_description
1 polymer ?
#
loop_
_entity_poly.entity_id
_entity_poly.type
_entity_poly.pdbx_seq_one_letter_code
_entity_poly.pdbx_strand_id
1 'polypeptide(L)'
;MRLLCLVVLVTGVVGTHSQCPNFTPSQTCTCRGMKDKSGEEFSVITCRDLHSEDALERILAACKELPIFELELIDCSFRYLPHDAFVGTTVEVSIFLN
;
A
#
# COMPACT_ATOMS: atom_id res chain seq x y z
N MET A 1 -55.17 1.88 11.71
CA MET A 1 -53.92 2.66 11.84
C MET A 1 -52.80 1.83 11.22
N ARG A 2 -52.37 2.16 10.00
CA ARG A 2 -51.35 1.39 9.25
C ARG A 2 -49.99 2.01 9.55
N LEU A 3 -49.17 1.32 10.35
CA LEU A 3 -47.76 1.67 10.56
C LEU A 3 -47.01 1.45 9.24
N LEU A 4 -46.54 2.53 8.63
CA LEU A 4 -45.57 2.48 7.53
C LEU A 4 -44.19 2.22 8.14
N CYS A 5 -43.71 0.97 8.04
CA CYS A 5 -42.32 0.63 8.34
C CYS A 5 -41.42 1.28 7.27
N LEU A 6 -40.75 2.36 7.68
CA LEU A 6 -39.76 3.07 6.88
C LEU A 6 -38.49 2.21 6.83
N VAL A 7 -38.33 1.44 5.76
CA VAL A 7 -37.10 0.67 5.49
C VAL A 7 -36.02 1.65 5.06
N VAL A 8 -35.23 2.11 6.02
CA VAL A 8 -34.00 2.86 5.77
C VAL A 8 -32.96 1.85 5.30
N LEU A 9 -32.82 1.71 3.97
CA LEU A 9 -31.69 1.06 3.34
C LEU A 9 -30.45 1.92 3.60
N VAL A 10 -29.78 1.67 4.71
CA VAL A 10 -28.41 2.15 4.93
C VAL A 10 -27.54 1.35 3.98
N THR A 11 -27.37 1.85 2.75
CA THR A 11 -26.27 1.42 1.89
C THR A 11 -25.00 1.85 2.58
N GLY A 12 -24.48 0.96 3.44
CA GLY A 12 -23.17 1.10 4.06
C GLY A 12 -22.16 1.26 2.93
N VAL A 13 -21.70 2.48 2.74
CA VAL A 13 -20.48 2.73 1.98
C VAL A 13 -19.39 2.10 2.83
N VAL A 14 -19.04 0.85 2.53
CA VAL A 14 -17.81 0.25 3.03
C VAL A 14 -16.71 1.07 2.38
N GLY A 15 -16.33 2.18 3.02
CA GLY A 15 -15.11 2.88 2.70
C GLY A 15 -14.01 1.85 2.89
N THR A 16 -13.49 1.35 1.78
CA THR A 16 -12.30 0.50 1.72
C THR A 16 -11.14 1.35 2.18
N HIS A 17 -11.04 1.57 3.48
CA HIS A 17 -9.89 2.20 4.10
C HIS A 17 -8.67 1.45 3.59
N SER A 18 -7.81 2.14 2.85
CA SER A 18 -6.45 1.70 2.52
C SER A 18 -5.69 1.43 3.82
N GLN A 19 -5.87 0.24 4.38
CA GLN A 19 -5.20 -0.20 5.59
C GLN A 19 -3.77 -0.52 5.22
N CYS A 20 -2.86 0.35 5.65
CA CYS A 20 -1.44 0.09 5.62
C CYS A 20 -1.17 -1.33 6.15
N PRO A 21 -0.41 -2.15 5.42
CA PRO A 21 -0.19 -3.53 5.81
C PRO A 21 0.55 -3.54 7.14
N ASN A 22 0.24 -4.53 7.96
CA ASN A 22 0.79 -4.67 9.30
C ASN A 22 2.22 -5.24 9.22
N PHE A 23 3.11 -4.58 8.49
CA PHE A 23 4.54 -4.75 8.71
C PHE A 23 4.86 -3.90 9.94
N THR A 24 5.54 -4.48 10.93
CA THR A 24 6.03 -3.69 12.06
C THR A 24 6.84 -2.55 11.47
N PRO A 25 6.43 -1.28 11.63
CA PRO A 25 7.17 -0.18 11.02
C PRO A 25 8.57 -0.21 11.64
N SER A 26 9.54 -0.68 10.87
CA SER A 26 10.93 -0.44 11.19
C SER A 26 11.12 1.07 11.13
N GLN A 27 12.06 1.61 11.90
CA GLN A 27 12.35 3.05 11.86
C GLN A 27 12.69 3.55 10.45
N THR A 28 13.01 2.62 9.53
CA THR A 28 13.31 2.88 8.13
C THR A 28 12.07 3.02 7.24
N CYS A 29 10.87 2.56 7.62
CA CYS A 29 9.70 2.62 6.74
C CYS A 29 8.45 3.19 7.41
N THR A 30 7.70 3.98 6.65
CA THR A 30 6.40 4.54 7.03
C THR A 30 5.35 4.18 6.00
N CYS A 31 4.08 4.14 6.40
CA CYS A 31 2.98 3.94 5.47
C CYS A 31 1.87 4.95 5.70
N ARG A 32 1.28 5.43 4.61
CA ARG A 32 0.13 6.33 4.60
C ARG A 32 -0.87 5.90 3.53
N GLY A 33 -2.18 6.01 3.81
CA GLY A 33 -3.22 5.89 2.79
C GLY A 33 -3.37 7.20 2.02
N MET A 34 -3.43 7.12 0.68
CA MET A 34 -3.66 8.25 -0.22
C MET A 34 -4.86 7.96 -1.13
N LYS A 35 -5.39 9.02 -1.73
CA LYS A 35 -6.42 8.96 -2.79
C LYS A 35 -5.85 9.53 -4.06
N ASP A 36 -6.08 8.85 -5.17
CA ASP A 36 -5.71 9.36 -6.48
C ASP A 36 -6.72 10.46 -6.94
N LYS A 37 -6.56 10.95 -8.17
CA LYS A 37 -7.48 11.94 -8.74
C LYS A 37 -8.86 11.36 -9.08
N SER A 38 -8.98 10.03 -9.22
CA SER A 38 -10.26 9.34 -9.44
C SER A 38 -11.00 9.02 -8.14
N GLY A 39 -10.35 9.20 -6.98
CA GLY A 39 -10.87 8.88 -5.65
C GLY A 39 -10.55 7.45 -5.18
N GLU A 40 -9.77 6.70 -5.96
CA GLU A 40 -9.29 5.37 -5.63
C GLU A 40 -8.26 5.45 -4.50
N GLU A 41 -8.46 4.63 -3.47
CA GLU A 41 -7.59 4.56 -2.30
C GLU A 41 -6.42 3.61 -2.54
N PHE A 42 -5.21 4.07 -2.25
CA PHE A 42 -4.00 3.27 -2.31
C PHE A 42 -3.07 3.57 -1.14
N SER A 43 -2.18 2.64 -0.81
CA SER A 43 -1.19 2.85 0.25
C SER A 43 0.16 3.27 -0.34
N VAL A 44 0.78 4.28 0.26
CA VAL A 44 2.17 4.67 -0.04
C VAL A 44 3.05 4.21 1.10
N ILE A 45 3.99 3.33 0.80
CA ILE A 45 5.03 2.85 1.70
C ILE A 45 6.31 3.61 1.35
N THR A 46 6.80 4.42 2.28
CA THR A 46 8.05 5.16 2.11
C THR A 46 9.11 4.56 3.00
N CYS A 47 10.17 4.01 2.40
CA CYS A 47 11.33 3.47 3.08
C CYS A 47 12.57 4.34 2.83
N ARG A 48 13.29 4.67 3.90
CA ARG A 48 14.54 5.43 3.88
C ARG A 48 15.67 4.60 4.50
N ASP A 49 16.85 4.68 3.90
CA ASP A 49 18.08 4.05 4.42
C ASP A 49 17.94 2.52 4.57
N LEU A 50 17.14 1.90 3.68
CA LEU A 50 16.91 0.47 3.67
C LEU A 50 18.00 -0.22 2.80
N HIS A 51 18.89 -0.96 3.44
CA HIS A 51 20.01 -1.67 2.77
C HIS A 51 19.95 -3.19 2.92
N SER A 52 18.88 -3.72 3.50
CA SER A 52 18.69 -5.15 3.71
C SER A 52 17.70 -5.69 2.70
N GLU A 53 18.16 -6.61 1.86
CA GLU A 53 17.33 -7.31 0.86
C GLU A 53 16.24 -8.15 1.55
N ASP A 54 16.57 -8.84 2.64
CA ASP A 54 15.59 -9.57 3.47
C ASP A 54 14.52 -8.64 4.08
N ALA A 55 14.87 -7.38 4.37
CA ALA A 55 13.89 -6.41 4.85
C ALA A 55 12.97 -5.95 3.71
N LEU A 56 13.53 -5.69 2.51
CA LEU A 56 12.76 -5.38 1.32
C LEU A 56 11.79 -6.51 0.94
N GLU A 57 12.25 -7.77 0.99
CA GLU A 57 11.41 -8.94 0.70
C GLU A 57 10.22 -9.04 1.67
N ARG A 58 10.44 -8.79 2.96
CA ARG A 58 9.36 -8.77 3.97
C ARG A 58 8.36 -7.65 3.74
N ILE A 59 8.83 -6.45 3.37
CA ILE A 59 7.94 -5.32 3.04
C ILE A 59 7.10 -5.66 1.82
N LEU A 60 7.71 -6.19 0.76
CA LEU A 60 7.01 -6.58 -0.46
C LEU A 60 6.02 -7.72 -0.21
N ALA A 61 6.38 -8.70 0.63
CA ALA A 61 5.47 -9.77 1.04
C ALA A 61 4.24 -9.24 1.77
N ALA A 62 4.40 -8.25 2.66
CA ALA A 62 3.28 -7.59 3.34
C ALA A 62 2.41 -6.76 2.37
N CYS A 63 2.99 -6.25 1.29
CA CYS A 63 2.25 -5.50 0.27
C CYS A 63 1.44 -6.39 -0.68
N LYS A 64 1.67 -7.71 -0.73
CA LYS A 64 0.89 -8.64 -1.57
C LYS A 64 -0.60 -8.67 -1.23
N GLU A 65 -0.97 -8.29 -0.02
CA GLU A 65 -2.37 -8.21 0.42
C GLU A 65 -3.05 -6.89 -0.03
N LEU A 66 -2.28 -5.93 -0.53
CA LEU A 66 -2.81 -4.65 -1.01
C LEU A 66 -3.21 -4.73 -2.48
N PRO A 67 -4.42 -4.25 -2.84
CA PRO A 67 -4.84 -4.21 -4.23
C PRO A 67 -4.01 -3.23 -5.07
N ILE A 68 -3.65 -2.07 -4.49
CA ILE A 68 -2.85 -1.02 -5.12
C ILE A 68 -1.95 -0.39 -4.06
N PHE A 69 -0.66 -0.28 -4.37
CA PHE A 69 0.29 0.40 -3.50
C PHE A 69 1.43 1.05 -4.29
N GLU A 70 2.05 2.04 -3.67
CA GLU A 70 3.27 2.70 -4.13
C GLU A 70 4.38 2.42 -3.11
N LEU A 71 5.57 2.05 -3.59
CA LEU A 71 6.76 1.84 -2.76
C LEU A 71 7.82 2.87 -3.12
N GLU A 72 8.05 3.83 -2.24
CA GLU A 72 9.09 4.85 -2.37
C GLU A 72 10.36 4.38 -1.62
N LEU A 73 11.44 4.16 -2.36
CA LEU A 73 12.75 3.77 -1.81
C LEU A 73 13.70 4.98 -1.86
N ILE A 74 14.00 5.59 -0.71
CA ILE A 74 14.80 6.81 -0.58
C ILE A 74 16.16 6.48 0.05
N ASP A 75 17.25 6.91 -0.55
CA ASP A 75 18.62 6.65 -0.05
C ASP A 75 18.90 5.15 0.21
N CYS A 76 18.24 4.26 -0.54
CA CYS A 76 18.36 2.81 -0.39
C CYS A 76 19.38 2.23 -1.37
N SER A 77 20.11 1.21 -0.96
CA SER A 77 21.06 0.49 -1.81
C SER A 77 20.82 -1.02 -1.72
N PHE A 78 20.53 -1.64 -2.86
CA PHE A 78 20.34 -3.09 -2.98
C PHE A 78 21.26 -3.62 -4.08
N ARG A 79 21.80 -4.83 -3.92
CA ARG A 79 22.57 -5.47 -4.98
C ARG A 79 21.63 -6.04 -6.03
N TYR A 80 20.47 -6.52 -5.61
CA TYR A 80 19.39 -6.99 -6.48
C TYR A 80 18.02 -6.67 -5.90
N LEU A 81 17.02 -6.64 -6.77
CA LEU A 81 15.61 -6.61 -6.37
C LEU A 81 15.05 -8.04 -6.45
N PRO A 82 14.37 -8.55 -5.41
CA PRO A 82 13.82 -9.90 -5.42
C PRO A 82 12.73 -10.02 -6.49
N HIS A 83 13.01 -10.74 -7.58
CA HIS A 83 12.15 -10.80 -8.76
C HIS A 83 10.79 -11.48 -8.50
N ASP A 84 10.78 -12.45 -7.60
CA ASP A 84 9.62 -13.20 -7.14
C ASP A 84 8.60 -12.35 -6.35
N ALA A 85 9.06 -11.23 -5.79
CA ALA A 85 8.19 -10.28 -5.10
C ALA A 85 7.25 -9.51 -6.04
N PHE A 86 7.54 -9.48 -7.35
CA PHE A 86 6.79 -8.71 -8.36
C PHE A 86 5.96 -9.59 -9.31
N VAL A 87 5.99 -10.92 -9.15
CA VAL A 87 5.25 -11.84 -10.03
C VAL A 87 3.74 -11.62 -9.88
N GLY A 88 3.06 -11.31 -10.99
CA GLY A 88 1.62 -11.04 -11.00
C GLY A 88 1.25 -9.59 -10.70
N THR A 89 2.24 -8.71 -10.46
CA THR A 89 2.04 -7.28 -10.19
C THR A 89 2.49 -6.46 -11.39
N THR A 90 1.70 -5.47 -11.80
CA THR A 90 2.16 -4.47 -12.78
C THR A 90 3.08 -3.49 -12.05
N VAL A 91 4.35 -3.43 -12.44
CA VAL A 91 5.33 -2.53 -11.82
C VAL A 91 5.60 -1.36 -12.76
N GLU A 92 5.43 -0.15 -12.24
CA GLU A 92 5.93 1.07 -12.87
C GLU A 92 7.12 1.58 -12.05
N VAL A 93 8.31 1.60 -12.66
CA VAL A 93 9.52 2.11 -12.01
C VAL A 93 9.72 3.56 -12.46
N SER A 94 9.53 4.49 -11.53
CA SER A 94 9.84 5.91 -11.73
C SER A 94 11.13 6.28 -11.02
N ILE A 95 12.15 6.71 -11.76
CA ILE A 95 13.42 7.18 -11.21
C ILE A 95 13.38 8.71 -11.14
N PHE A 96 13.35 9.27 -9.93
CA PHE A 96 13.49 10.70 -9.71
C PHE A 96 14.96 11.01 -9.43
N LEU A 97 15.66 11.56 -10.43
CA LEU A 97 16.99 12.14 -10.27
C LEU A 97 16.82 13.59 -9.81
N ASN A 98 17.37 13.92 -8.65
CA ASN A 98 17.40 15.28 -8.10
C ASN A 98 18.60 16.05 -8.66
#